data_AF-A0A1B9H4B8-F1
#
_entry.id   AF-A0A1B9H4B8-F1
#
_cell.length_a   1.000
_cell.length_b   1.000
_cell.length_c   1.000
_cell.angle_alpha   90.00
_cell.angle_beta   90.00
_cell.angle_gamma   90.00
#
_symmetry.space_group_name_H-M   'P 1'
#
loop_
_entity.id
_entity.type
_entity.pdbx_description
1 polymer ?
#
loop_
_entity_poly.entity_id
_entity_poly.type
_entity_poly.pdbx_seq_one_letter_code
_entity_poly.pdbx_strand_id
1 'polypeptide(L)'
;MGLLALFRLRSRQINGSCVLDVPIEAYDKTTGLPATIQVGGKEVEPYVSLQEAISDLQLSFEAQDSLDDSPVSARVLVAISSEPYIHWAQHILNQRQANGSTPARTSETDMGSGVSGNKGIQEPIDHERKCDQLAEDALPHLGILMAWHAHLLNPIRYENDLDGDFSALKGLNFPLAAVAKAIQEGSLPPVKPLDDTQKACLDVVNRTTTAIISASSEPGKGWTSKDVALATQRQAKFVGHMERIEWLEQRYWETTGYTELQFGVVLYHAWLDLMHASSSRYFLVPRLDIDLAWHTHQLHHAGYNTDTTGLLGKMLNHDDAAGENKLGDGLEMTKKLWKKRFGHAYM
;
A
#
# COMPACT_ATOMS: atom_id res chain seq x y z
N MET A 1 -26.08 10.82 -2.51
CA MET A 1 -26.19 11.52 -1.21
C MET A 1 -24.96 12.40 -1.07
N GLY A 2 -25.08 13.72 -1.30
CA GLY A 2 -23.91 14.60 -1.48
C GLY A 2 -23.18 14.99 -0.19
N LEU A 3 -21.90 15.42 -0.34
CA LEU A 3 -20.98 15.93 0.70
C LEU A 3 -21.67 16.76 1.81
N LEU A 4 -22.68 17.57 1.47
CA LEU A 4 -23.47 18.41 2.38
C LEU A 4 -24.22 17.64 3.48
N ALA A 5 -24.58 16.37 3.25
CA ALA A 5 -25.22 15.53 4.27
C ALA A 5 -24.23 15.07 5.36
N LEU A 6 -22.97 14.83 4.98
CA LEU A 6 -21.85 14.55 5.89
C LEU A 6 -21.46 15.80 6.70
N PHE A 7 -21.46 16.98 6.08
CA PHE A 7 -21.17 18.26 6.75
C PHE A 7 -22.15 18.63 7.89
N ARG A 8 -23.45 18.27 7.78
CA ARG A 8 -24.44 18.60 8.81
C ARG A 8 -24.37 17.71 10.05
N LEU A 9 -23.90 16.46 9.93
CA LEU A 9 -23.81 15.53 11.06
C LEU A 9 -22.67 15.89 12.03
N ARG A 10 -21.53 16.40 11.55
CA ARG A 10 -20.38 16.74 12.40
C ARG A 10 -20.50 18.02 13.23
N SER A 11 -21.31 18.99 12.81
CA SER A 11 -21.47 20.27 13.55
C SER A 11 -21.98 20.10 14.99
N ARG A 12 -22.48 18.91 15.37
CA ARG A 12 -23.06 18.62 16.69
C ARG A 12 -22.21 17.76 17.62
N GLN A 13 -21.03 17.27 17.21
CA GLN A 13 -20.28 16.24 17.96
C GLN A 13 -18.77 16.45 18.07
N ILE A 14 -18.26 17.67 17.94
CA ILE A 14 -16.82 17.94 18.12
C ILE A 14 -16.45 17.77 19.61
N ASN A 15 -15.87 16.63 19.96
CA ASN A 15 -15.03 16.50 21.15
C ASN A 15 -13.59 16.40 20.62
N GLY A 16 -12.82 17.48 20.74
CA GLY A 16 -11.48 17.66 20.13
C GLY A 16 -10.37 16.66 20.50
N SER A 17 -10.73 15.47 20.97
CA SER A 17 -9.87 14.30 21.22
C SER A 17 -10.11 13.14 20.24
N CYS A 18 -11.01 13.29 19.27
CA CYS A 18 -11.34 12.25 18.30
C CYS A 18 -10.64 12.52 16.96
N VAL A 19 -9.90 11.52 16.47
CA VAL A 19 -9.34 11.45 15.10
C VAL A 19 -10.39 11.67 13.99
N LEU A 20 -11.68 11.42 14.28
CA LEU A 20 -12.80 11.66 13.38
C LEU A 20 -13.42 13.04 13.52
N ASP A 21 -12.86 13.95 14.31
CA ASP A 21 -13.41 15.31 14.52
C ASP A 21 -12.47 16.38 13.96
N VAL A 22 -11.86 16.12 12.80
CA VAL A 22 -11.03 17.13 12.15
C VAL A 22 -11.93 18.16 11.44
N PRO A 23 -11.86 19.46 11.83
CA PRO A 23 -12.62 20.52 11.19
C PRO A 23 -12.11 20.73 9.76
N ILE A 24 -13.01 21.08 8.82
CA ILE A 24 -12.61 21.28 7.42
C ILE A 24 -11.59 22.42 7.26
N GLU A 25 -11.61 23.38 8.17
CA GLU A 25 -10.68 24.49 8.23
C GLU A 25 -9.25 24.04 8.54
N ALA A 26 -9.06 22.85 9.12
CA ALA A 26 -7.75 22.24 9.35
C ALA A 26 -7.22 21.47 8.14
N TYR A 27 -8.01 21.32 7.07
CA TYR A 27 -7.56 20.70 5.83
C TYR A 27 -6.76 21.68 5.01
N ASP A 28 -5.56 21.26 4.63
CA ASP A 28 -4.71 21.98 3.70
C ASP A 28 -5.29 21.87 2.29
N LYS A 29 -5.40 23.01 1.60
CA LYS A 29 -6.05 23.07 0.27
C LYS A 29 -5.18 22.47 -0.83
N THR A 30 -3.88 22.37 -0.61
CA THR A 30 -2.91 21.80 -1.55
C THR A 30 -2.86 20.29 -1.45
N THR A 31 -2.85 19.74 -0.23
CA THR A 31 -2.80 18.28 -0.02
C THR A 31 -4.19 17.64 0.02
N GLY A 32 -5.23 18.42 0.31
CA GLY A 32 -6.58 17.91 0.52
C GLY A 32 -6.73 17.09 1.81
N LEU A 33 -5.76 17.15 2.72
CA LEU A 33 -5.72 16.42 3.98
C LEU A 33 -5.50 17.37 5.15
N PRO A 34 -5.83 16.97 6.39
CA PRO A 34 -5.45 17.72 7.58
C PRO A 34 -3.94 17.91 7.66
N ALA A 35 -3.49 19.08 8.14
CA ALA A 35 -2.07 19.31 8.40
C ALA A 35 -1.51 18.31 9.43
N THR A 36 -2.30 18.01 10.47
CA THR A 36 -2.00 16.97 11.46
C THR A 36 -3.27 16.19 11.81
N ILE A 37 -3.07 14.96 12.28
CA ILE A 37 -4.11 14.02 12.72
C ILE A 37 -3.72 13.47 14.09
N GLN A 38 -4.67 13.39 15.02
CA GLN A 38 -4.47 12.84 16.35
C GLN A 38 -4.53 11.30 16.31
N VAL A 39 -3.44 10.62 16.67
CA VAL A 39 -3.35 9.15 16.70
C VAL A 39 -2.60 8.71 17.95
N GLY A 40 -3.22 7.88 18.79
CA GLY A 40 -2.58 7.36 20.01
C GLY A 40 -2.13 8.47 20.99
N GLY A 41 -2.83 9.61 20.99
CA GLY A 41 -2.51 10.77 21.82
C GLY A 41 -1.35 11.64 21.31
N LYS A 42 -0.91 11.46 20.06
CA LYS A 42 0.10 12.30 19.40
C LYS A 42 -0.48 12.94 18.14
N GLU A 43 -0.01 14.13 17.79
CA GLU A 43 -0.25 14.74 16.48
C GLU A 43 0.79 14.23 15.49
N VAL A 44 0.31 13.68 14.37
CA VAL A 44 1.15 13.20 13.28
C VAL A 44 0.69 13.82 11.98
N GLU A 45 1.61 14.05 11.04
CA GLU A 45 1.23 14.34 9.66
C GLU A 45 0.58 13.09 9.04
N PRO A 46 -0.28 13.24 8.00
CA PRO A 46 -0.79 12.09 7.28
C PRO A 46 0.35 11.20 6.76
N TYR A 47 0.33 9.92 7.13
CA TYR A 47 1.34 8.94 6.69
C TYR A 47 1.33 8.69 5.17
N VAL A 48 0.21 8.99 4.52
CA VAL A 48 -0.02 8.76 3.09
C VAL A 48 -0.61 10.00 2.46
N SER A 49 -0.10 10.39 1.29
CA SER A 49 -0.70 11.44 0.47
C SER A 49 -1.82 10.88 -0.43
N LEU A 50 -2.75 11.76 -0.84
CA LEU A 50 -3.79 11.37 -1.80
C LEU A 50 -3.20 10.91 -3.13
N GLN A 51 -2.12 11.55 -3.57
CA GLN A 51 -1.47 11.22 -4.84
C GLN A 51 -0.85 9.82 -4.80
N GLU A 52 -0.19 9.45 -3.70
CA GLU A 52 0.34 8.09 -3.53
C GLU A 52 -0.78 7.06 -3.57
N ALA A 53 -1.88 7.28 -2.82
CA ALA A 53 -2.99 6.32 -2.81
C ALA A 53 -3.71 6.20 -4.17
N ILE A 54 -3.78 7.30 -4.95
CA ILE A 54 -4.29 7.26 -6.33
C ILE A 54 -3.34 6.47 -7.23
N SER A 55 -2.03 6.70 -7.12
CA SER A 55 -1.02 5.98 -7.90
C SER A 55 -0.98 4.49 -7.57
N ASP A 56 -1.22 4.12 -6.31
CA ASP A 56 -1.37 2.72 -5.86
C ASP A 56 -2.59 2.05 -6.52
N LEU A 57 -3.73 2.76 -6.52
CA LEU A 57 -4.94 2.30 -7.19
C LEU A 57 -4.76 2.18 -8.72
N GLN A 58 -4.02 3.09 -9.35
CA GLN A 58 -3.70 3.02 -10.78
C GLN A 58 -2.82 1.82 -11.12
N LEU A 59 -1.81 1.51 -10.31
CA LEU A 59 -1.00 0.30 -10.45
C LEU A 59 -1.89 -0.95 -10.38
N SER A 60 -2.79 -0.98 -9.41
CA SER A 60 -3.77 -2.06 -9.24
C SER A 60 -4.69 -2.21 -10.46
N PHE A 61 -5.15 -1.10 -11.04
CA PHE A 61 -5.97 -1.09 -12.26
C PHE A 61 -5.21 -1.60 -13.48
N GLU A 62 -4.02 -1.06 -13.76
CA GLU A 62 -3.22 -1.44 -14.91
C GLU A 62 -2.88 -2.93 -14.86
N ALA A 63 -2.58 -3.44 -13.67
CA ALA A 63 -2.36 -4.86 -13.45
C ALA A 63 -3.59 -5.71 -13.81
N GLN A 64 -4.81 -5.19 -13.72
CA GLN A 64 -6.04 -5.89 -14.11
C GLN A 64 -6.29 -5.78 -15.63
N ASP A 65 -6.18 -4.58 -16.19
CA ASP A 65 -6.51 -4.27 -17.59
C ASP A 65 -5.52 -4.90 -18.59
N SER A 66 -4.21 -4.85 -18.28
CA SER A 66 -3.14 -5.44 -19.10
C SER A 66 -3.26 -6.96 -19.32
N LEU A 67 -4.24 -7.64 -18.73
CA LEU A 67 -4.33 -9.10 -18.68
C LEU A 67 -5.52 -9.71 -19.43
N ASP A 68 -6.28 -8.92 -20.20
CA ASP A 68 -7.51 -9.31 -20.91
C ASP A 68 -8.68 -9.73 -19.98
N ASP A 69 -9.92 -9.51 -20.42
CA ASP A 69 -11.21 -9.67 -19.70
C ASP A 69 -11.59 -11.11 -19.26
N SER A 70 -10.61 -12.00 -19.08
CA SER A 70 -10.80 -13.41 -18.76
C SER A 70 -10.48 -13.71 -17.28
N PRO A 71 -11.21 -14.61 -16.58
CA PRO A 71 -10.79 -15.15 -15.27
C PRO A 71 -9.42 -15.87 -15.27
N VAL A 72 -8.79 -15.99 -16.45
CA VAL A 72 -7.41 -16.44 -16.69
C VAL A 72 -6.39 -15.31 -16.41
N SER A 73 -6.78 -14.04 -16.46
CA SER A 73 -5.93 -12.84 -16.40
C SER A 73 -5.12 -12.74 -15.10
N ALA A 74 -5.81 -12.66 -13.95
CA ALA A 74 -5.17 -12.62 -12.63
C ALA A 74 -4.32 -13.88 -12.35
N ARG A 75 -4.68 -15.03 -12.93
CA ARG A 75 -3.90 -16.28 -12.80
C ARG A 75 -2.62 -16.22 -13.63
N VAL A 76 -2.69 -15.59 -14.81
CA VAL A 76 -1.53 -15.26 -15.64
C VAL A 76 -0.63 -14.28 -14.90
N LEU A 77 -1.16 -13.21 -14.26
CA LEU A 77 -0.35 -12.29 -13.43
C LEU A 77 0.46 -13.05 -12.38
N VAL A 78 -0.23 -13.92 -11.64
CA VAL A 78 0.36 -14.77 -10.61
C VAL A 78 1.46 -15.68 -11.17
N ALA A 79 1.25 -16.25 -12.35
CA ALA A 79 2.21 -17.11 -13.02
C ALA A 79 3.41 -16.34 -13.61
N ILE A 80 3.21 -15.11 -14.09
CA ILE A 80 4.25 -14.27 -14.72
C ILE A 80 5.01 -13.41 -13.71
N SER A 81 4.49 -13.24 -12.50
CA SER A 81 5.08 -12.37 -11.49
C SER A 81 6.08 -13.09 -10.59
N SER A 82 5.83 -14.37 -10.30
CA SER A 82 6.47 -15.06 -9.17
C SER A 82 7.95 -15.36 -9.36
N GLU A 83 8.30 -16.22 -10.32
CA GLU A 83 9.71 -16.57 -10.58
C GLU A 83 10.51 -15.38 -11.15
N PRO A 84 9.96 -14.57 -12.08
CA PRO A 84 10.67 -13.39 -12.57
C PRO A 84 10.97 -12.38 -11.48
N TYR A 85 10.07 -12.19 -10.52
CA TYR A 85 10.33 -11.31 -9.37
C TYR A 85 11.47 -11.83 -8.49
N ILE A 86 11.43 -13.11 -8.13
CA ILE A 86 12.49 -13.73 -7.32
C ILE A 86 13.83 -13.60 -8.02
N HIS A 87 13.91 -14.00 -9.29
CA HIS A 87 15.13 -13.87 -10.08
C HIS A 87 15.60 -12.42 -10.20
N TRP A 88 14.67 -11.49 -10.42
CA TRP A 88 14.98 -10.06 -10.53
C TRP A 88 15.54 -9.50 -9.22
N ALA A 89 14.87 -9.73 -8.09
CA ALA A 89 15.26 -9.21 -6.79
C ALA A 89 16.57 -9.84 -6.30
N GLN A 90 16.73 -11.16 -6.41
CA GLN A 90 17.87 -11.89 -5.88
C GLN A 90 19.13 -11.78 -6.75
N HIS A 91 18.98 -11.57 -8.07
CA HIS A 91 20.12 -11.58 -8.99
C HIS A 91 20.27 -10.28 -9.78
N ILE A 92 19.24 -9.85 -10.50
CA ILE A 92 19.36 -8.71 -11.43
C ILE A 92 19.59 -7.40 -10.67
N LEU A 93 18.83 -7.15 -9.61
CA LEU A 93 18.95 -5.93 -8.82
C LEU A 93 20.31 -5.86 -8.10
N ASN A 94 20.74 -6.97 -7.50
CA ASN A 94 22.07 -7.10 -6.90
C ASN A 94 23.20 -6.80 -7.91
N GLN A 95 23.11 -7.34 -9.13
CA GLN A 95 24.09 -7.06 -10.18
C GLN A 95 24.11 -5.59 -10.59
N ARG A 96 22.94 -4.96 -10.72
CA ARG A 96 22.83 -3.53 -11.03
C ARG A 96 23.44 -2.64 -9.95
N GLN A 97 23.18 -2.96 -8.68
CA GLN A 97 23.75 -2.25 -7.53
C GLN A 97 25.27 -2.42 -7.47
N ALA A 98 25.78 -3.64 -7.65
CA ALA A 98 27.23 -3.90 -7.67
C ALA A 98 27.96 -3.15 -8.79
N ASN A 99 27.30 -2.96 -9.94
CA ASN A 99 27.85 -2.26 -11.10
C ASN A 99 27.64 -0.74 -11.05
N GLY A 100 27.11 -0.18 -9.95
CA GLY A 100 26.79 1.25 -9.84
C GLY A 100 25.76 1.74 -10.86
N SER A 101 25.00 0.80 -11.44
CA SER A 101 24.05 1.03 -12.53
C SER A 101 22.60 1.12 -12.04
N THR A 102 22.38 1.16 -10.73
CA THR A 102 21.07 1.47 -10.14
C THR A 102 20.99 2.99 -10.00
N PRO A 103 20.19 3.69 -10.82
CA PRO A 103 19.95 5.11 -10.62
C PRO A 103 18.94 5.20 -9.48
N ALA A 104 19.45 5.25 -8.25
CA ALA A 104 18.63 5.63 -7.11
C ALA A 104 18.37 7.13 -7.23
N ARG A 105 17.10 7.54 -7.28
CA ARG A 105 16.77 8.96 -7.20
C ARG A 105 16.71 9.35 -5.72
N THR A 106 17.72 10.04 -5.21
CA THR A 106 17.56 10.82 -3.99
C THR A 106 16.62 11.98 -4.32
N SER A 107 15.63 12.24 -3.46
CA SER A 107 14.74 13.40 -3.61
C SER A 107 15.51 14.68 -3.24
N GLU A 108 16.41 15.12 -4.10
CA GLU A 108 16.95 16.49 -4.08
C GLU A 108 16.49 17.21 -5.35
N THR A 109 15.77 18.31 -5.12
CA THR A 109 15.34 19.24 -6.14
C THR A 109 16.56 20.01 -6.64
N ASP A 110 16.90 19.78 -7.90
CA ASP A 110 17.84 20.55 -8.68
C ASP A 110 17.26 21.97 -8.90
N MET A 111 17.69 22.95 -8.10
CA MET A 111 17.46 24.37 -8.35
C MET A 111 18.77 25.12 -8.22
N GLY A 112 19.22 25.63 -9.37
CA GLY A 112 20.52 26.24 -9.58
C GLY A 112 20.84 27.44 -8.67
N SER A 113 22.15 27.61 -8.50
CA SER A 113 22.85 28.73 -7.90
C SER A 113 22.27 30.11 -8.24
N GLY A 114 21.97 30.91 -7.19
CA GLY A 114 21.76 32.36 -7.37
C GLY A 114 21.18 33.10 -6.17
N VAL A 115 22.07 33.76 -5.41
CA VAL A 115 21.85 34.94 -4.55
C VAL A 115 21.52 34.72 -3.06
N SER A 116 22.41 35.28 -2.25
CA SER A 116 22.43 35.42 -0.80
C SER A 116 21.28 36.28 -0.26
N GLY A 117 20.68 35.87 0.87
CA GLY A 117 19.94 36.80 1.71
C GLY A 117 18.98 36.17 2.72
N ASN A 118 19.36 36.32 3.99
CA ASN A 118 18.51 36.44 5.19
C ASN A 118 18.22 35.19 6.04
N LYS A 119 18.50 35.36 7.34
CA LYS A 119 18.33 34.40 8.43
C LYS A 119 16.86 34.26 8.83
N GLY A 120 16.44 33.03 9.16
CA GLY A 120 15.32 32.79 10.06
C GLY A 120 14.13 32.02 9.47
N ILE A 121 14.35 30.84 8.92
CA ILE A 121 13.37 29.76 8.84
C ILE A 121 14.15 28.49 9.14
N GLN A 122 13.85 27.83 10.26
CA GLN A 122 14.29 26.45 10.45
C GLN A 122 13.53 25.64 9.40
N GLU A 123 14.24 25.06 8.44
CA GLU A 123 13.63 24.15 7.47
C GLU A 123 12.84 23.06 8.21
N PRO A 124 11.69 22.61 7.67
CA PRO A 124 10.95 21.50 8.25
C PRO A 124 11.90 20.32 8.41
N ILE A 125 11.83 19.65 9.55
CA ILE A 125 12.68 18.50 9.84
C ILE A 125 12.23 17.36 8.93
N ASP A 126 12.84 17.29 7.76
CA ASP A 126 12.66 16.33 6.67
C ASP A 126 13.42 15.02 6.97
N HIS A 127 13.32 14.53 8.21
CA HIS A 127 13.92 13.28 8.64
C HIS A 127 12.94 12.12 8.33
N GLU A 128 13.38 11.20 7.46
CA GLU A 128 12.93 9.80 7.37
C GLU A 128 11.82 9.37 6.38
N ARG A 129 11.73 10.00 5.19
CA ARG A 129 11.23 9.32 3.96
C ARG A 129 12.27 9.23 2.82
N LYS A 130 13.53 9.53 3.11
CA LYS A 130 14.66 9.46 2.16
C LYS A 130 15.20 8.03 2.05
N CYS A 131 14.38 7.12 1.55
CA CYS A 131 14.88 5.85 1.04
C CYS A 131 15.05 5.96 -0.47
N ASP A 132 16.04 5.24 -0.98
CA ASP A 132 16.30 5.21 -2.40
C ASP A 132 15.10 4.58 -3.14
N GLN A 133 14.82 5.08 -4.34
CA GLN A 133 13.81 4.52 -5.24
C GLN A 133 14.46 4.24 -6.58
N LEU A 134 14.00 3.20 -7.27
CA LEU A 134 14.41 2.95 -8.64
C LEU A 134 13.98 4.12 -9.55
N ALA A 135 14.90 4.60 -10.39
CA ALA A 135 14.55 5.47 -11.49
C ALA A 135 13.69 4.77 -12.55
N GLU A 136 13.02 5.57 -13.37
CA GLU A 136 12.05 5.13 -14.38
C GLU A 136 12.65 4.14 -15.40
N ASP A 137 13.88 4.36 -15.84
CA ASP A 137 14.60 3.50 -16.79
C ASP A 137 15.08 2.17 -16.19
N ALA A 138 15.10 2.08 -14.85
CA ALA A 138 15.44 0.89 -14.11
C ALA A 138 14.22 0.02 -13.74
N LEU A 139 12.99 0.51 -13.98
CA LEU A 139 11.76 -0.21 -13.63
C LEU A 139 11.67 -1.55 -14.38
N PRO A 140 11.34 -2.65 -13.69
CA PRO A 140 11.03 -3.91 -14.35
C PRO A 140 9.62 -3.89 -14.95
N HIS A 141 9.24 -4.94 -15.70
CA HIS A 141 7.90 -5.06 -16.25
C HIS A 141 6.83 -5.19 -15.15
N LEU A 142 5.58 -4.86 -15.50
CA LEU A 142 4.43 -4.80 -14.59
C LEU A 142 4.28 -6.01 -13.65
N GLY A 143 4.43 -7.24 -14.18
CA GLY A 143 4.38 -8.45 -13.35
C GLY A 143 5.38 -8.48 -12.17
N ILE A 144 6.62 -8.02 -12.36
CA ILE A 144 7.61 -7.94 -11.27
C ILE A 144 7.22 -6.87 -10.27
N LEU A 145 6.72 -5.72 -10.74
CA LEU A 145 6.24 -4.64 -9.88
C LEU A 145 5.08 -5.10 -8.98
N MET A 146 4.14 -5.86 -9.54
CA MET A 146 3.01 -6.42 -8.78
C MET A 146 3.43 -7.44 -7.73
N ALA A 147 4.41 -8.28 -8.02
CA ALA A 147 4.97 -9.19 -7.02
C ALA A 147 5.74 -8.45 -5.92
N TRP A 148 6.51 -7.40 -6.26
CA TRP A 148 7.17 -6.58 -5.25
C TRP A 148 6.17 -5.85 -4.37
N HIS A 149 5.15 -5.25 -4.96
CA HIS A 149 4.03 -4.64 -4.25
C HIS A 149 3.41 -5.65 -3.27
N ALA A 150 3.04 -6.85 -3.75
CA ALA A 150 2.48 -7.90 -2.89
C ALA A 150 3.45 -8.35 -1.77
N HIS A 151 4.77 -8.28 -1.99
CA HIS A 151 5.78 -8.57 -0.97
C HIS A 151 5.74 -7.56 0.18
N LEU A 152 5.72 -6.27 -0.16
CA LEU A 152 5.66 -5.17 0.81
C LEU A 152 4.39 -5.25 1.66
N LEU A 153 3.29 -5.74 1.06
CA LEU A 153 2.04 -6.01 1.75
C LEU A 153 2.07 -7.24 2.67
N ASN A 154 3.25 -7.81 2.91
CA ASN A 154 3.51 -8.77 3.98
C ASN A 154 4.67 -8.23 4.86
N PRO A 155 4.46 -7.17 5.67
CA PRO A 155 5.55 -6.37 6.23
C PRO A 155 6.57 -7.14 7.07
N ILE A 156 6.08 -8.03 7.95
CA ILE A 156 6.96 -8.87 8.79
C ILE A 156 7.73 -9.87 7.93
N ARG A 157 7.11 -10.38 6.87
CA ARG A 157 7.78 -11.29 5.93
C ARG A 157 8.87 -10.56 5.18
N TYR A 158 8.51 -9.42 4.59
CA TYR A 158 9.41 -8.54 3.86
C TYR A 158 10.66 -8.22 4.68
N GLU A 159 10.49 -7.74 5.93
CA GLU A 159 11.58 -7.45 6.86
C GLU A 159 12.55 -8.65 7.01
N ASN A 160 12.02 -9.85 7.24
CA ASN A 160 12.85 -11.05 7.43
C ASN A 160 13.60 -11.45 6.16
N ASP A 161 13.02 -11.23 4.98
CA ASP A 161 13.66 -11.59 3.71
C ASP A 161 14.77 -10.60 3.31
N LEU A 162 14.72 -9.34 3.79
CA LEU A 162 15.74 -8.32 3.53
C LEU A 162 17.13 -8.65 4.10
N ASP A 163 17.22 -9.49 5.11
CA ASP A 163 18.51 -9.97 5.64
C ASP A 163 18.99 -11.26 4.95
N GLY A 164 18.23 -11.77 3.97
CA GLY A 164 18.55 -12.96 3.20
C GLY A 164 18.72 -12.68 1.71
N ASP A 165 18.10 -13.52 0.88
CA ASP A 165 18.25 -13.49 -0.58
C ASP A 165 17.69 -12.20 -1.22
N PHE A 166 16.84 -11.47 -0.50
CA PHE A 166 16.22 -10.21 -0.96
C PHE A 166 16.95 -8.95 -0.46
N SER A 167 18.17 -9.08 0.04
CA SER A 167 18.98 -7.97 0.56
C SER A 167 19.19 -6.81 -0.42
N ALA A 168 19.08 -7.04 -1.72
CA ALA A 168 19.09 -6.00 -2.75
C ALA A 168 17.97 -4.95 -2.57
N LEU A 169 16.85 -5.34 -1.95
CA LEU A 169 15.71 -4.46 -1.71
C LEU A 169 15.86 -3.62 -0.44
N LYS A 170 16.87 -3.91 0.39
CA LYS A 170 17.05 -3.23 1.68
C LYS A 170 17.32 -1.75 1.46
N GLY A 171 16.53 -0.91 2.13
CA GLY A 171 16.62 0.55 1.99
C GLY A 171 15.97 1.13 0.73
N LEU A 172 15.30 0.30 -0.09
CA LEU A 172 14.52 0.77 -1.23
C LEU A 172 13.04 0.93 -0.86
N ASN A 173 12.48 2.11 -1.15
CA ASN A 173 11.03 2.27 -1.18
C ASN A 173 10.48 1.81 -2.54
N PHE A 174 9.21 1.40 -2.57
CA PHE A 174 8.54 1.14 -3.83
C PHE A 174 8.50 2.45 -4.66
N PRO A 175 8.91 2.44 -5.93
CA PRO A 175 9.01 3.65 -6.76
C PRO A 175 7.65 4.06 -7.34
N LEU A 176 6.64 4.24 -6.48
CA LEU A 176 5.23 4.34 -6.88
C LEU A 176 4.96 5.46 -7.91
N ALA A 177 5.54 6.64 -7.71
CA ALA A 177 5.39 7.76 -8.63
C ALA A 177 6.00 7.48 -10.01
N ALA A 178 7.19 6.86 -10.06
CA ALA A 178 7.84 6.48 -11.32
C ALA A 178 7.04 5.40 -12.04
N VAL A 179 6.48 4.44 -11.29
CA VAL A 179 5.61 3.38 -11.82
C VAL A 179 4.33 3.97 -12.41
N ALA A 180 3.63 4.83 -11.68
CA ALA A 180 2.40 5.46 -12.16
C ALA A 180 2.64 6.28 -13.45
N LYS A 181 3.75 7.03 -13.51
CA LYS A 181 4.14 7.74 -14.72
C LYS A 181 4.44 6.78 -15.88
N ALA A 182 5.19 5.71 -15.64
CA ALA A 182 5.54 4.74 -16.68
C ALA A 182 4.31 3.99 -17.23
N ILE A 183 3.31 3.74 -16.38
CA ILE A 183 2.01 3.20 -16.79
C ILE A 183 1.29 4.20 -17.70
N GLN A 184 1.17 5.46 -17.26
CA GLN A 184 0.50 6.50 -18.04
C GLN A 184 1.13 6.75 -19.42
N GLU A 185 2.46 6.64 -19.51
CA GLU A 185 3.22 6.83 -20.74
C GLU A 185 3.32 5.54 -21.59
N GLY A 186 2.87 4.39 -21.07
CA GLY A 186 3.06 3.09 -21.72
C GLY A 186 4.53 2.70 -21.91
N SER A 187 5.42 3.17 -21.02
CA SER A 187 6.87 3.03 -21.15
C SER A 187 7.46 1.86 -20.34
N LEU A 188 6.63 1.14 -19.58
CA LEU A 188 7.08 -0.07 -18.89
C LEU A 188 7.59 -1.13 -19.88
N PRO A 189 8.63 -1.90 -19.52
CA PRO A 189 9.10 -3.00 -20.36
C PRO A 189 7.96 -4.01 -20.62
N PRO A 190 7.84 -4.55 -21.85
CA PRO A 190 6.79 -5.52 -22.16
C PRO A 190 7.01 -6.83 -21.40
N VAL A 191 5.91 -7.47 -21.02
CA VAL A 191 5.93 -8.82 -20.47
C VAL A 191 6.38 -9.78 -21.57
N LYS A 192 7.43 -10.58 -21.32
CA LYS A 192 7.86 -11.62 -22.25
C LYS A 192 6.83 -12.77 -22.28
N PRO A 193 6.65 -13.47 -23.41
CA PRO A 193 5.80 -14.65 -23.48
C PRO A 193 6.18 -15.68 -22.42
N LEU A 194 5.17 -16.38 -21.90
CA LEU A 194 5.33 -17.39 -20.87
C LEU A 194 6.29 -18.50 -21.30
N ASP A 195 7.31 -18.77 -20.48
CA ASP A 195 8.12 -19.98 -20.58
C ASP A 195 7.40 -21.21 -20.00
N ASP A 196 7.98 -22.40 -20.19
CA ASP A 196 7.33 -23.65 -19.79
C ASP A 196 7.20 -23.82 -18.27
N THR A 197 8.09 -23.20 -17.49
CA THR A 197 8.01 -23.20 -16.02
C THR A 197 6.85 -22.33 -15.55
N GLN A 198 6.72 -21.14 -16.14
CA GLN A 198 5.62 -20.23 -15.85
C GLN A 198 4.26 -20.80 -16.30
N LYS A 199 4.21 -21.53 -17.42
CA LYS A 199 3.01 -22.29 -17.83
C LYS A 199 2.65 -23.37 -16.80
N ALA A 200 3.65 -24.08 -16.26
CA ALA A 200 3.41 -25.07 -15.22
C ALA A 200 2.90 -24.44 -13.90
N CYS A 201 3.42 -23.25 -13.51
CA CYS A 201 2.87 -22.47 -12.40
C CYS A 201 1.41 -22.08 -12.65
N LEU A 202 1.08 -21.61 -13.85
CA LEU A 202 -0.29 -21.30 -14.25
C LEU A 202 -1.20 -22.52 -14.12
N ASP A 203 -0.74 -23.72 -14.51
CA ASP A 203 -1.49 -24.96 -14.34
C ASP A 203 -1.72 -25.35 -12.87
N VAL A 204 -0.77 -25.04 -11.98
CA VAL A 204 -0.95 -25.24 -10.53
C VAL A 204 -1.98 -24.24 -9.98
N VAL A 205 -1.87 -22.95 -10.32
CA VAL A 205 -2.87 -21.93 -9.92
C VAL A 205 -4.27 -22.30 -10.43
N ASN A 206 -4.37 -22.76 -11.67
CA ASN A 206 -5.61 -23.22 -12.28
C ASN A 206 -6.21 -24.44 -11.56
N ARG A 207 -5.38 -25.43 -11.23
CA ARG A 207 -5.83 -26.65 -10.53
C ARG A 207 -6.25 -26.42 -9.09
N THR A 208 -5.83 -25.32 -8.47
CA THR A 208 -5.96 -25.16 -7.01
C THR A 208 -6.90 -24.05 -6.57
N THR A 209 -7.95 -23.78 -7.37
CA THR A 209 -9.05 -22.84 -7.02
C THR A 209 -9.90 -23.31 -5.80
N THR A 210 -9.49 -24.33 -5.03
CA THR A 210 -10.21 -24.74 -3.81
C THR A 210 -9.32 -25.31 -2.69
N ALA A 211 -8.00 -25.49 -2.88
CA ALA A 211 -7.18 -26.24 -1.91
C ALA A 211 -5.95 -25.52 -1.32
N ILE A 212 -5.57 -24.30 -1.72
CA ILE A 212 -4.38 -23.59 -1.15
C ILE A 212 -4.75 -22.64 0.01
N ILE A 213 -5.79 -22.93 0.78
CA ILE A 213 -6.11 -22.13 1.98
C ILE A 213 -5.20 -22.51 3.18
N SER A 214 -4.37 -23.56 3.09
CA SER A 214 -3.70 -24.12 4.28
C SER A 214 -2.17 -24.18 4.27
N ALA A 215 -1.46 -23.64 3.26
CA ALA A 215 0.00 -23.67 3.26
C ALA A 215 0.56 -22.37 3.83
N SER A 216 0.69 -22.30 5.15
CA SER A 216 1.62 -21.36 5.79
C SER A 216 3.04 -21.66 5.30
N SER A 217 3.81 -20.61 5.02
CA SER A 217 5.24 -20.74 4.75
C SER A 217 5.91 -21.45 5.94
N GLU A 218 6.78 -22.43 5.67
CA GLU A 218 7.52 -23.11 6.73
C GLU A 218 8.41 -22.10 7.49
N PRO A 219 8.39 -22.08 8.84
CA PRO A 219 9.26 -21.21 9.61
C PRO A 219 10.73 -21.45 9.24
N GLY A 220 11.44 -20.39 8.85
CA GLY A 220 12.88 -20.44 8.52
C GLY A 220 13.23 -20.70 7.05
N LYS A 221 12.25 -20.79 6.13
CA LYS A 221 12.50 -20.77 4.68
C LYS A 221 12.15 -19.40 4.07
N GLY A 222 13.05 -18.88 3.23
CA GLY A 222 12.87 -17.64 2.44
C GLY A 222 11.68 -17.71 1.47
N TRP A 223 11.25 -16.55 0.95
CA TRP A 223 9.95 -16.43 0.25
C TRP A 223 9.98 -17.18 -1.07
N THR A 224 9.10 -18.16 -1.21
CA THR A 224 9.11 -19.03 -2.40
C THR A 224 8.26 -18.46 -3.51
N SER A 225 8.46 -18.91 -4.75
CA SER A 225 7.62 -18.50 -5.89
C SER A 225 6.13 -18.78 -5.63
N LYS A 226 5.83 -19.84 -4.86
CA LYS A 226 4.45 -20.16 -4.46
C LYS A 226 3.88 -19.12 -3.49
N ASP A 227 4.67 -18.64 -2.54
CA ASP A 227 4.22 -17.62 -1.60
C ASP A 227 3.96 -16.28 -2.33
N VAL A 228 4.85 -15.90 -3.25
CA VAL A 228 4.68 -14.72 -4.12
C VAL A 228 3.39 -14.83 -4.95
N ALA A 229 3.16 -16.01 -5.53
CA ALA A 229 1.96 -16.29 -6.31
C ALA A 229 0.68 -16.09 -5.48
N LEU A 230 0.66 -16.62 -4.26
CA LEU A 230 -0.49 -16.50 -3.37
C LEU A 230 -0.71 -15.05 -2.91
N ALA A 231 0.35 -14.32 -2.60
CA ALA A 231 0.25 -12.90 -2.25
C ALA A 231 -0.29 -12.06 -3.42
N THR A 232 0.24 -12.28 -4.63
CA THR A 232 -0.23 -11.62 -5.86
C THR A 232 -1.72 -11.94 -6.12
N GLN A 233 -2.16 -13.18 -5.88
CA GLN A 233 -3.56 -13.56 -6.04
C GLN A 233 -4.48 -12.84 -5.04
N ARG A 234 -4.03 -12.61 -3.80
CA ARG A 234 -4.81 -11.86 -2.80
C ARG A 234 -4.94 -10.40 -3.20
N GLN A 235 -3.90 -9.82 -3.80
CA GLN A 235 -3.98 -8.49 -4.40
C GLN A 235 -5.01 -8.43 -5.53
N ALA A 236 -5.03 -9.40 -6.44
CA ALA A 236 -6.07 -9.44 -7.48
C ALA A 236 -7.51 -9.50 -6.91
N LYS A 237 -7.73 -10.15 -5.75
CA LYS A 237 -9.04 -10.12 -5.07
C LYS A 237 -9.38 -8.72 -4.55
N PHE A 238 -8.40 -8.02 -3.97
CA PHE A 238 -8.57 -6.64 -3.53
C PHE A 238 -8.94 -5.73 -4.72
N VAL A 239 -8.23 -5.84 -5.85
CA VAL A 239 -8.56 -5.09 -7.07
C VAL A 239 -9.99 -5.37 -7.53
N GLY A 240 -10.41 -6.64 -7.56
CA GLY A 240 -11.79 -6.99 -7.90
C GLY A 240 -12.84 -6.48 -6.90
N HIS A 241 -12.47 -6.14 -5.66
CA HIS A 241 -13.35 -5.42 -4.74
C HIS A 241 -13.42 -3.93 -5.06
N MET A 242 -12.31 -3.30 -5.43
CA MET A 242 -12.25 -1.89 -5.84
C MET A 242 -13.02 -1.64 -7.13
N GLU A 243 -12.94 -2.58 -8.08
CA GLU A 243 -13.74 -2.56 -9.32
C GLU A 243 -15.25 -2.57 -9.03
N ARG A 244 -15.70 -3.46 -8.13
CA ARG A 244 -17.13 -3.59 -7.78
C ARG A 244 -17.73 -2.36 -7.12
N ILE A 245 -16.90 -1.52 -6.49
CA ILE A 245 -17.34 -0.25 -5.91
C ILE A 245 -17.09 0.94 -6.86
N GLU A 246 -16.76 0.66 -8.12
CA GLU A 246 -16.52 1.65 -9.19
C GLU A 246 -15.29 2.54 -8.94
N TRP A 247 -14.41 2.19 -7.99
CA TRP A 247 -13.20 2.96 -7.70
C TRP A 247 -12.16 2.85 -8.83
N LEU A 248 -12.35 1.96 -9.79
CA LEU A 248 -11.51 1.89 -11.00
C LEU A 248 -12.09 2.70 -12.16
N GLU A 249 -13.30 3.24 -12.04
CA GLU A 249 -13.97 4.00 -13.08
C GLU A 249 -13.58 5.49 -13.03
N GLN A 250 -12.98 6.02 -14.11
CA GLN A 250 -12.55 7.42 -14.16
C GLN A 250 -13.66 8.42 -13.78
N ARG A 251 -14.90 8.16 -14.22
CA ARG A 251 -16.06 9.03 -13.95
C ARG A 251 -16.44 9.10 -12.47
N TYR A 252 -16.15 8.05 -11.72
CA TYR A 252 -16.40 8.02 -10.28
C TYR A 252 -15.52 9.05 -9.55
N TRP A 253 -14.28 9.19 -10.00
CA TRP A 253 -13.31 10.15 -9.46
C TRP A 253 -13.61 11.60 -9.85
N GLU A 254 -14.28 11.85 -10.97
CA GLU A 254 -14.69 13.22 -11.34
C GLU A 254 -15.69 13.85 -10.36
N THR A 255 -16.37 13.04 -9.53
CA THR A 255 -17.44 13.52 -8.65
C THR A 255 -17.26 13.15 -7.18
N THR A 256 -16.86 11.91 -6.88
CA THR A 256 -17.00 11.33 -5.53
C THR A 256 -15.68 10.74 -5.02
N GLY A 257 -14.92 10.04 -5.87
CA GLY A 257 -13.73 9.28 -5.48
C GLY A 257 -12.70 10.06 -4.66
N TYR A 258 -12.33 11.28 -5.06
CA TYR A 258 -11.35 12.09 -4.32
C TYR A 258 -11.79 12.39 -2.88
N THR A 259 -13.08 12.70 -2.69
CA THR A 259 -13.58 13.01 -1.35
C THR A 259 -13.62 11.75 -0.49
N GLU A 260 -14.06 10.61 -1.04
CA GLU A 260 -14.05 9.35 -0.30
C GLU A 260 -12.64 8.91 0.07
N LEU A 261 -11.67 9.08 -0.84
CA LEU A 261 -10.27 8.79 -0.54
C LEU A 261 -9.70 9.69 0.56
N GLN A 262 -10.01 11.00 0.52
CA GLN A 262 -9.66 11.93 1.61
C GLN A 262 -10.17 11.45 2.97
N PHE A 263 -11.43 10.97 3.01
CA PHE A 263 -11.97 10.37 4.22
C PHE A 263 -11.27 9.05 4.55
N GLY A 264 -11.00 8.19 3.57
CA GLY A 264 -10.28 6.93 3.73
C GLY A 264 -8.94 7.10 4.42
N VAL A 265 -8.13 8.09 4.02
CA VAL A 265 -6.85 8.41 4.66
C VAL A 265 -7.04 8.83 6.12
N VAL A 266 -8.01 9.69 6.43
CA VAL A 266 -8.29 10.07 7.84
C VAL A 266 -8.81 8.88 8.65
N LEU A 267 -9.65 8.06 8.05
CA LEU A 267 -10.21 6.85 8.67
C LEU A 267 -9.13 5.78 8.90
N TYR A 268 -8.09 5.74 8.07
CA TYR A 268 -6.92 4.90 8.29
C TYR A 268 -6.17 5.29 9.57
N HIS A 269 -5.94 6.58 9.79
CA HIS A 269 -5.34 7.07 11.03
C HIS A 269 -6.24 6.78 12.24
N ALA A 270 -7.56 6.85 12.06
CA ALA A 270 -8.52 6.45 13.09
C ALA A 270 -8.47 4.96 13.41
N TRP A 271 -8.30 4.13 12.38
CA TRP A 271 -8.14 2.70 12.54
C TRP A 271 -6.82 2.36 13.25
N LEU A 272 -5.73 3.08 12.97
CA LEU A 272 -4.48 2.98 13.73
C LEU A 272 -4.65 3.40 15.21
N ASP A 273 -5.41 4.46 15.50
CA ASP A 273 -5.76 4.84 16.87
C ASP A 273 -6.55 3.72 17.58
N LEU A 274 -7.47 3.06 16.86
CA LEU A 274 -8.22 1.92 17.39
C LEU A 274 -7.31 0.72 17.68
N MET A 275 -6.32 0.47 16.81
CA MET A 275 -5.28 -0.54 17.03
C MET A 275 -4.44 -0.20 18.26
N HIS A 276 -4.02 1.05 18.42
CA HIS A 276 -3.28 1.52 19.59
C HIS A 276 -4.10 1.37 20.88
N ALA A 277 -5.34 1.88 20.90
CA ALA A 277 -6.24 1.86 22.05
C ALA A 277 -6.63 0.44 22.50
N SER A 278 -6.56 -0.53 21.59
CA SER A 278 -6.78 -1.95 21.88
C SER A 278 -5.49 -2.74 22.14
N SER A 279 -4.34 -2.05 22.20
CA SER A 279 -3.00 -2.65 22.35
C SER A 279 -2.70 -3.72 21.29
N SER A 280 -3.24 -3.54 20.09
CA SER A 280 -3.16 -4.49 18.97
C SER A 280 -3.54 -5.94 19.35
N ARG A 281 -4.48 -6.10 20.30
CA ARG A 281 -4.89 -7.40 20.84
C ARG A 281 -5.85 -8.16 19.91
N TYR A 282 -6.56 -7.43 19.05
CA TYR A 282 -7.61 -7.99 18.20
C TYR A 282 -7.19 -7.93 16.73
N PHE A 283 -7.68 -8.91 15.97
CA PHE A 283 -7.68 -8.84 14.52
C PHE A 283 -8.78 -7.87 14.08
N LEU A 284 -8.39 -6.69 13.60
CA LEU A 284 -9.31 -5.67 13.11
C LEU A 284 -9.35 -5.69 11.59
N VAL A 285 -10.55 -5.59 11.03
CA VAL A 285 -10.79 -5.69 9.58
C VAL A 285 -10.97 -4.27 9.03
N PRO A 286 -10.05 -3.78 8.18
CA PRO A 286 -10.20 -2.48 7.53
C PRO A 286 -11.35 -2.52 6.51
N ARG A 287 -11.94 -1.35 6.25
CA ARG A 287 -12.78 -1.16 5.05
C ARG A 287 -11.89 -0.97 3.83
N LEU A 288 -12.43 -1.08 2.62
CA LEU A 288 -11.63 -1.00 1.39
C LEU A 288 -10.84 0.31 1.24
N ASP A 289 -11.42 1.45 1.63
CA ASP A 289 -10.75 2.75 1.59
C ASP A 289 -9.63 2.90 2.64
N ILE A 290 -9.85 2.34 3.84
CA ILE A 290 -8.84 2.22 4.89
C ILE A 290 -7.71 1.27 4.46
N ASP A 291 -8.06 0.15 3.82
CA ASP A 291 -7.11 -0.88 3.39
C ASP A 291 -6.25 -0.36 2.24
N LEU A 292 -6.80 0.41 1.29
CA LEU A 292 -6.00 1.11 0.26
C LEU A 292 -4.97 2.04 0.90
N ALA A 293 -5.39 2.93 1.81
CA ALA A 293 -4.45 3.82 2.50
C ALA A 293 -3.41 3.04 3.32
N TRP A 294 -3.80 1.90 3.89
CA TRP A 294 -2.86 1.04 4.62
C TRP A 294 -1.86 0.34 3.69
N HIS A 295 -2.30 -0.14 2.52
CA HIS A 295 -1.41 -0.72 1.50
C HIS A 295 -0.39 0.32 1.05
N THR A 296 -0.85 1.53 0.73
CA THR A 296 0.02 2.62 0.30
C THR A 296 1.07 2.96 1.36
N HIS A 297 0.70 3.00 2.65
CA HIS A 297 1.68 3.22 3.73
C HIS A 297 2.74 2.11 3.78
N GLN A 298 2.36 0.85 3.59
CA GLN A 298 3.29 -0.30 3.60
C GLN A 298 4.32 -0.26 2.46
N LEU A 299 4.07 0.49 1.38
CA LEU A 299 5.02 0.66 0.27
C LEU A 299 6.28 1.46 0.65
N HIS A 300 6.25 2.11 1.81
CA HIS A 300 7.38 2.82 2.42
C HIS A 300 7.95 2.00 3.58
N HIS A 301 8.44 0.79 3.32
CA HIS A 301 8.79 -0.20 4.36
C HIS A 301 9.49 0.36 5.61
N ALA A 302 10.57 1.14 5.44
CA ALA A 302 11.31 1.71 6.57
C ALA A 302 10.49 2.76 7.36
N GLY A 303 9.77 3.63 6.65
CA GLY A 303 8.87 4.61 7.26
C GLY A 303 7.71 3.92 7.98
N TYR A 304 7.07 2.95 7.31
CA TYR A 304 6.01 2.13 7.89
C TYR A 304 6.45 1.38 9.16
N ASN A 305 7.65 0.81 9.17
CA ASN A 305 8.22 0.17 10.36
C ASN A 305 8.38 1.19 11.50
N THR A 306 8.99 2.34 11.19
CA THR A 306 9.24 3.42 12.15
C THR A 306 7.92 3.95 12.75
N ASP A 307 6.95 4.28 11.90
CA ASP A 307 5.66 4.83 12.30
C ASP A 307 4.85 3.83 13.14
N THR A 308 4.74 2.59 12.67
CA THR A 308 3.95 1.56 13.37
C THR A 308 4.63 1.08 14.65
N THR A 309 5.96 0.96 14.68
CA THR A 309 6.70 0.66 15.92
C THR A 309 6.61 1.81 16.91
N GLY A 310 6.70 3.06 16.46
CA GLY A 310 6.56 4.25 17.31
C GLY A 310 5.15 4.42 17.90
N LEU A 311 4.11 3.95 17.19
CA LEU A 311 2.72 4.03 17.62
C LEU A 311 2.25 2.80 18.41
N LEU A 312 2.59 1.60 17.97
CA LEU A 312 2.04 0.32 18.44
C LEU A 312 3.06 -0.52 19.22
N GLY A 313 4.32 -0.08 19.29
CA GLY A 313 5.42 -0.80 19.93
C GLY A 313 5.97 -1.98 19.12
N LYS A 314 5.45 -2.19 17.90
CA LYS A 314 5.89 -3.22 16.95
C LYS A 314 5.44 -2.86 15.54
N MET A 315 6.12 -3.41 14.55
CA MET A 315 5.65 -3.34 13.17
C MET A 315 4.28 -4.02 13.05
N LEU A 316 3.33 -3.33 12.43
CA LEU A 316 2.00 -3.86 12.21
C LEU A 316 2.00 -4.81 11.01
N ASN A 317 1.59 -6.06 11.20
CA ASN A 317 1.49 -7.03 10.12
C ASN A 317 0.16 -6.91 9.37
N HIS A 318 0.17 -7.25 8.07
CA HIS A 318 -1.01 -7.38 7.23
C HIS A 318 -1.31 -8.88 7.05
N ASP A 319 -2.34 -9.38 7.75
CA ASP A 319 -2.74 -10.80 7.69
C ASP A 319 -3.91 -10.97 6.72
N ASP A 320 -3.59 -10.95 5.42
CA ASP A 320 -4.55 -11.09 4.32
C ASP A 320 -4.92 -12.55 4.00
N ALA A 321 -4.32 -13.52 4.70
CA ALA A 321 -4.60 -14.94 4.57
C ALA A 321 -5.69 -15.45 5.55
N ALA A 322 -6.33 -14.55 6.29
CA ALA A 322 -7.38 -14.90 7.26
C ALA A 322 -8.58 -15.60 6.58
N GLY A 323 -8.95 -16.78 7.08
CA GLY A 323 -10.14 -17.50 6.61
C GLY A 323 -11.46 -16.78 6.98
N GLU A 324 -12.54 -17.12 6.28
CA GLU A 324 -13.85 -16.42 6.36
C GLU A 324 -14.37 -16.25 7.79
N ASN A 325 -14.27 -17.28 8.63
CA ASN A 325 -14.73 -17.20 10.02
C ASN A 325 -13.95 -16.15 10.83
N LYS A 326 -12.61 -16.12 10.68
CA LYS A 326 -11.74 -15.13 11.35
C LYS A 326 -12.03 -13.71 10.85
N LEU A 327 -12.31 -13.57 9.55
CA LEU A 327 -12.69 -12.30 8.94
C LEU A 327 -14.04 -11.80 9.47
N GLY A 328 -15.03 -12.68 9.57
CA GLY A 328 -16.34 -12.35 10.16
C GLY A 328 -16.25 -11.91 11.62
N ASP A 329 -15.57 -12.71 12.46
CA ASP A 329 -15.38 -12.39 13.88
C ASP A 329 -14.57 -11.10 14.07
N GLY A 330 -13.54 -10.90 13.24
CA GLY A 330 -12.73 -9.68 13.23
C GLY A 330 -13.52 -8.44 12.86
N LEU A 331 -14.40 -8.52 11.86
CA LEU A 331 -15.24 -7.40 11.44
C LEU A 331 -16.23 -7.02 12.55
N GLU A 332 -16.87 -7.99 13.19
CA GLU A 332 -17.79 -7.73 14.30
C GLU A 332 -17.06 -7.11 15.51
N MET A 333 -15.84 -7.59 15.81
CA MET A 333 -15.00 -6.96 16.82
C MET A 333 -14.63 -5.52 16.45
N THR A 334 -14.30 -5.28 15.19
CA THR A 334 -13.95 -3.94 14.68
C THR A 334 -15.13 -2.99 14.85
N LYS A 335 -16.34 -3.38 14.43
CA LYS A 335 -17.58 -2.61 14.62
C LYS A 335 -17.82 -2.26 16.09
N LYS A 336 -17.67 -3.25 16.97
CA LYS A 336 -17.87 -3.08 18.42
C LYS A 336 -16.87 -2.08 19.01
N LEU A 337 -15.58 -2.24 18.73
CA LEU A 337 -14.53 -1.39 19.27
C LEU A 337 -14.60 0.03 18.68
N TRP A 338 -14.86 0.15 17.38
CA TRP A 338 -15.03 1.43 16.70
C TRP A 338 -16.17 2.24 17.32
N LYS A 339 -17.36 1.62 17.49
CA LYS A 339 -18.50 2.27 18.16
C LYS A 339 -18.19 2.68 19.59
N LYS A 340 -17.43 1.86 20.33
CA LYS A 340 -17.00 2.19 21.70
C LYS A 340 -16.02 3.37 21.73
N ARG A 341 -15.05 3.42 20.80
CA ARG A 341 -13.97 4.41 20.79
C ARG A 341 -14.41 5.76 20.23
N PHE A 342 -15.25 5.75 19.19
CA PHE A 342 -15.62 6.93 18.42
C PHE A 342 -17.11 7.30 18.51
N GLY A 343 -17.97 6.45 19.08
CA GLY A 343 -19.41 6.72 19.19
C GLY A 343 -20.20 6.56 17.88
N HIS A 344 -19.53 6.23 16.77
CA HIS A 344 -20.13 6.05 15.44
C HIS A 344 -20.18 4.58 15.03
N ALA A 345 -21.09 4.22 14.13
CA ALA A 345 -21.07 2.89 13.52
C ALA A 345 -19.87 2.77 12.57
N TYR A 346 -19.25 1.59 12.55
CA TYR A 346 -18.30 1.22 11.49
C TYR A 346 -19.13 0.71 10.31
N MET A 347 -19.24 1.54 9.27
CA MET A 347 -20.10 1.31 8.10
C MET A 347 -19.34 0.65 6.98
#